data_AF-A0A1F2QX12-F1
#
_entry.id   AF-A0A1F2QX12-F1
#
_cell.length_a   1.000
_cell.length_b   1.000
_cell.length_c   1.000
_cell.angle_alpha   90.00
_cell.angle_beta   90.00
_cell.angle_gamma   90.00
#
_symmetry.space_group_name_H-M   'P 1'
#
loop_
_entity.id
_entity.type
_entity.pdbx_description
1 polymer ?
#
loop_
_entity_poly.entity_id
_entity_poly.type
_entity_poly.pdbx_seq_one_letter_code
_entity_poly.pdbx_strand_id
1 'polypeptide(L)'
;MALWSVAAPARARWAEEDFYRKAAVARPYLVAPTADPATSNTVMGGVRFYAAQPGDTFFDVSRFFGLGYNELVEANPGVDTWIPPENQDILLPTEWVLPHAQHNGVVINIPEMRLYFFHPRKANGPLLVSTFPVGLGRDDWRTPQGKFRVRGKTKNPVWNIPESIRKERIADKGYSEKSIPGGAPDNPLGRYRIELTLPLYTIHGTNIPWGVGMQVSHGCVRLYPEDIEQLFPLVPTGVQGEFVYQPVKIGARDGHIYAEVHKDIYGHTPGLFWDARRILDRLGWTNRVDLKRLARAVEEQSGVPLDISPGAGDARVTEEDLHAPRRPGGRS
;
A
#
# COMPACT_ATOMS: atom_id res chain seq x y z
N MET A 1 -11.97 7.29 21.05
CA MET A 1 -12.30 6.71 19.73
C MET A 1 -12.58 5.24 19.92
N ALA A 2 -13.69 4.71 19.40
CA ALA A 2 -13.94 3.28 19.44
C ALA A 2 -12.95 2.58 18.49
N LEU A 3 -12.04 1.77 19.03
CA LEU A 3 -11.13 0.93 18.25
C LEU A 3 -11.95 -0.17 17.57
N TRP A 4 -11.94 -0.20 16.25
CA TRP A 4 -12.64 -1.23 15.47
C TRP A 4 -11.73 -2.44 15.32
N SER A 5 -11.81 -3.37 16.27
CA SER A 5 -11.23 -4.71 16.11
C SER A 5 -11.92 -5.40 14.95
N VAL A 6 -11.15 -6.04 14.08
CA VAL A 6 -11.68 -6.71 12.90
C VAL A 6 -11.40 -8.19 12.93
N ALA A 7 -12.43 -8.98 12.64
CA ALA A 7 -12.33 -10.42 12.63
C ALA A 7 -12.03 -10.94 11.22
N ALA A 8 -11.05 -11.83 11.11
CA ALA A 8 -10.96 -12.77 10.01
C ALA A 8 -11.67 -14.08 10.43
N PRO A 9 -12.23 -14.86 9.49
CA PRO A 9 -12.84 -16.14 9.84
C PRO A 9 -11.81 -17.05 10.51
N ALA A 10 -12.23 -17.66 11.63
CA ALA A 10 -11.42 -18.59 12.41
C ALA A 10 -11.02 -19.78 11.54
N ARG A 11 -9.72 -20.05 11.45
CA ARG A 11 -9.18 -21.14 10.63
C ARG A 11 -7.87 -21.67 11.21
N ALA A 12 -7.53 -22.89 10.85
CA ALA A 12 -6.25 -23.50 11.23
C ALA A 12 -5.08 -23.08 10.31
N ARG A 13 -5.38 -22.69 9.06
CA ARG A 13 -4.42 -22.18 8.07
C ARG A 13 -5.15 -21.44 6.96
N TRP A 14 -4.45 -20.49 6.33
CA TRP A 14 -4.90 -19.79 5.12
C TRP A 14 -4.92 -20.70 3.88
N ALA A 15 -6.01 -20.64 3.12
CA ALA A 15 -6.16 -21.25 1.81
C ALA A 15 -6.19 -20.18 0.70
N GLU A 16 -5.85 -20.55 -0.53
CA GLU A 16 -5.78 -19.59 -1.64
C GLU A 16 -7.16 -18.94 -1.89
N GLU A 17 -8.24 -19.70 -1.75
CA GLU A 17 -9.62 -19.24 -1.93
C GLU A 17 -10.00 -18.11 -0.96
N ASP A 18 -9.36 -18.05 0.21
CA ASP A 18 -9.64 -17.05 1.23
C ASP A 18 -9.26 -15.64 0.74
N PHE A 19 -8.17 -15.53 -0.03
CA PHE A 19 -7.71 -14.25 -0.56
C PHE A 19 -8.61 -13.75 -1.68
N TYR A 20 -9.21 -14.64 -2.48
CA TYR A 20 -10.22 -14.28 -3.47
C TYR A 20 -11.58 -13.95 -2.85
N ARG A 21 -11.84 -14.41 -1.63
CA ARG A 21 -13.07 -14.12 -0.86
C ARG A 21 -12.92 -12.94 0.10
N LYS A 22 -11.73 -12.32 0.20
CA LYS A 22 -11.50 -11.20 1.12
C LYS A 22 -12.55 -10.12 0.87
N ALA A 23 -13.34 -9.82 1.92
CA ALA A 23 -14.48 -8.90 1.84
C ALA A 23 -13.99 -7.58 1.24
N ALA A 24 -14.52 -7.22 0.07
CA ALA A 24 -14.00 -6.19 -0.83
C ALA A 24 -13.30 -5.02 -0.11
N VAL A 25 -11.99 -5.15 0.12
CA VAL A 25 -11.12 -4.02 0.49
C VAL A 25 -10.98 -3.08 -0.72
N ALA A 26 -11.39 -3.51 -1.90
CA ALA A 26 -11.55 -2.69 -3.09
C ALA A 26 -12.76 -1.75 -3.05
N ARG A 27 -13.51 -1.66 -1.93
CA ARG A 27 -14.49 -0.57 -1.77
C ARG A 27 -13.74 0.76 -1.89
N PRO A 28 -14.08 1.58 -2.89
CA PRO A 28 -13.39 2.85 -3.04
C PRO A 28 -13.65 3.70 -1.78
N TYR A 29 -12.60 4.33 -1.29
CA TYR A 29 -12.69 5.31 -0.22
C TYR A 29 -13.38 6.55 -0.77
N LEU A 30 -14.38 7.03 -0.04
CA LEU A 30 -15.04 8.29 -0.32
C LEU A 30 -14.22 9.41 0.31
N VAL A 31 -13.65 10.25 -0.53
CA VAL A 31 -12.93 11.44 -0.13
C VAL A 31 -13.83 12.64 -0.42
N ALA A 32 -14.31 13.28 0.66
CA ALA A 32 -15.18 14.44 0.57
C ALA A 32 -14.36 15.65 0.11
N PRO A 33 -14.67 16.28 -1.04
CA PRO A 33 -14.01 17.51 -1.44
C PRO A 33 -14.41 18.64 -0.49
N THR A 34 -13.44 19.36 0.05
CA THR A 34 -13.66 20.63 0.74
C THR A 34 -12.99 21.75 -0.05
N ALA A 35 -13.59 22.95 -0.01
CA ALA A 35 -13.13 24.09 -0.79
C ALA A 35 -11.90 24.79 -0.21
N ASP A 36 -11.56 24.51 1.05
CA ASP A 36 -10.41 25.09 1.75
C ASP A 36 -9.31 24.03 1.91
N PRO A 37 -8.09 24.25 1.36
CA PRO A 37 -6.93 23.39 1.59
C PRO A 37 -6.69 23.06 3.07
N ALA A 38 -6.92 24.01 3.98
CA ALA A 38 -6.75 23.83 5.42
C ALA A 38 -7.80 22.89 6.06
N THR A 39 -8.89 22.58 5.34
CA THR A 39 -9.95 21.62 5.70
C THR A 39 -10.00 20.43 4.74
N SER A 40 -8.99 20.27 3.87
CA SER A 40 -8.96 19.20 2.86
C SER A 40 -8.83 17.83 3.52
N ASN A 41 -9.88 17.01 3.41
CA ASN A 41 -9.87 15.63 3.88
C ASN A 41 -9.01 14.79 2.94
N THR A 42 -7.69 14.81 3.17
CA THR A 42 -6.70 14.09 2.37
C THR A 42 -6.20 12.83 3.06
N VAL A 43 -6.60 12.59 4.31
CA VAL A 43 -6.43 11.30 4.99
C VAL A 43 -7.66 10.43 4.75
N MET A 44 -7.45 9.22 4.25
CA MET A 44 -8.48 8.23 3.94
C MET A 44 -8.29 6.95 4.75
N GLY A 45 -9.40 6.27 5.03
CA GLY A 45 -9.39 5.03 5.80
C GLY A 45 -9.31 5.27 7.31
N GLY A 46 -8.79 4.28 8.03
CA GLY A 46 -8.66 4.29 9.47
C GLY A 46 -7.85 3.09 9.94
N VAL A 47 -7.07 3.27 11.00
CA VAL A 47 -6.30 2.19 11.61
C VAL A 47 -7.25 1.13 12.19
N ARG A 48 -6.91 -0.14 11.97
CA ARG A 48 -7.65 -1.29 12.50
C ARG A 48 -6.69 -2.17 13.30
N PHE A 49 -7.25 -3.03 14.15
CA PHE A 49 -6.48 -4.02 14.89
C PHE A 49 -7.03 -5.40 14.61
N TYR A 50 -6.12 -6.37 14.48
CA TYR A 50 -6.42 -7.76 14.25
C TYR A 50 -5.71 -8.61 15.29
N ALA A 51 -6.47 -9.40 16.03
CA ALA A 51 -5.91 -10.36 16.98
C ALA A 51 -5.39 -11.57 16.20
N ALA A 52 -4.08 -11.82 16.28
CA ALA A 52 -3.43 -12.92 15.58
C ALA A 52 -4.04 -14.28 15.95
N GLN A 53 -4.28 -15.11 14.93
CA GLN A 53 -4.81 -16.46 15.06
C GLN A 53 -3.70 -17.50 14.84
N PRO A 54 -3.85 -18.72 15.39
CA PRO A 54 -2.91 -19.80 15.13
C PRO A 54 -2.74 -20.06 13.63
N GLY A 55 -1.49 -20.10 13.17
CA GLY A 55 -1.16 -20.33 11.77
C GLY A 55 -1.16 -19.09 10.87
N ASP A 56 -1.38 -17.90 11.43
CA ASP A 56 -1.16 -16.65 10.72
C ASP A 56 0.32 -16.43 10.43
N THR A 57 0.59 -15.79 9.29
CA THR A 57 1.87 -15.15 9.00
C THR A 57 1.59 -13.72 8.58
N PHE A 58 2.58 -12.83 8.66
CA PHE A 58 2.42 -11.47 8.15
C PHE A 58 2.13 -11.45 6.65
N PHE A 59 2.59 -12.43 5.87
CA PHE A 59 2.26 -12.54 4.45
C PHE A 59 0.76 -12.79 4.22
N ASP A 60 0.18 -13.70 5.01
CA ASP A 60 -1.22 -14.06 4.87
C ASP A 60 -2.13 -12.93 5.38
N VAL A 61 -1.80 -12.38 6.55
CA VAL A 61 -2.52 -11.25 7.14
C VAL A 61 -2.45 -10.04 6.21
N SER A 62 -1.27 -9.69 5.69
CA SER A 62 -1.12 -8.56 4.77
C SER A 62 -1.94 -8.77 3.50
N ARG A 63 -1.84 -9.94 2.87
CA ARG A 63 -2.57 -10.26 1.64
C ARG A 63 -4.09 -10.19 1.85
N PHE A 64 -4.58 -10.77 2.94
CA PHE A 64 -6.01 -10.79 3.24
C PHE A 64 -6.58 -9.40 3.53
N PHE A 65 -5.82 -8.52 4.19
CA PHE A 65 -6.27 -7.16 4.49
C PHE A 65 -5.92 -6.12 3.41
N GLY A 66 -5.34 -6.54 2.27
CA GLY A 66 -4.99 -5.62 1.18
C GLY A 66 -3.83 -4.69 1.52
N LEU A 67 -2.83 -5.24 2.21
CA LEU A 67 -1.60 -4.60 2.65
C LEU A 67 -0.38 -5.28 2.03
N GLY A 68 0.68 -4.52 1.83
CA GLY A 68 2.00 -5.01 1.49
C GLY A 68 2.67 -5.60 2.73
N TYR A 69 3.60 -6.53 2.52
CA TYR A 69 4.37 -7.07 3.63
C TYR A 69 5.16 -5.97 4.37
N ASN A 70 5.74 -5.00 3.65
CA ASN A 70 6.44 -3.86 4.25
C ASN A 70 5.56 -3.06 5.21
N GLU A 71 4.31 -2.76 4.80
CA GLU A 71 3.39 -1.94 5.60
C GLU A 71 3.13 -2.60 6.97
N LEU A 72 2.91 -3.92 6.98
CA LEU A 72 2.62 -4.63 8.22
C LEU A 72 3.86 -4.74 9.13
N VAL A 73 5.04 -4.99 8.56
CA VAL A 73 6.30 -5.06 9.29
C VAL A 73 6.69 -3.71 9.90
N GLU A 74 6.55 -2.64 9.13
CA GLU A 74 6.92 -1.27 9.55
C GLU A 74 5.97 -0.74 10.63
N ALA A 75 4.69 -1.10 10.55
CA ALA A 75 3.70 -0.72 11.54
C ALA A 75 3.78 -1.51 12.86
N ASN A 76 4.42 -2.70 12.87
CA ASN A 76 4.43 -3.62 14.01
C ASN A 76 5.87 -4.05 14.39
N PRO A 77 6.74 -3.11 14.81
CA PRO A 77 8.11 -3.43 15.19
C PRO A 77 8.13 -4.42 16.36
N GLY A 78 8.96 -5.47 16.25
CA GLY A 78 9.17 -6.46 17.30
C GLY A 78 8.18 -7.64 17.30
N VAL A 79 7.16 -7.65 16.43
CA VAL A 79 6.28 -8.80 16.26
C VAL A 79 6.94 -9.85 15.34
N ASP A 80 6.87 -11.12 15.73
CA ASP A 80 7.33 -12.23 14.88
C ASP A 80 6.45 -12.31 13.61
N THR A 81 7.08 -12.19 12.45
CA THR A 81 6.37 -12.11 11.16
C THR A 81 5.98 -13.48 10.60
N TRP A 82 6.58 -14.56 11.11
CA TRP A 82 6.34 -15.92 10.66
C TRP A 82 5.38 -16.67 11.59
N ILE A 83 5.45 -16.39 12.89
CA ILE A 83 4.60 -16.99 13.92
C ILE A 83 4.22 -15.89 14.95
N PRO A 84 3.35 -14.93 14.58
CA PRO A 84 2.88 -13.92 15.51
C PRO A 84 2.23 -14.61 16.73
N PRO A 85 2.50 -14.16 17.96
CA PRO A 85 1.92 -14.77 19.15
C PRO A 85 0.40 -14.76 19.11
N GLU A 86 -0.24 -15.83 19.58
CA GLU A 86 -1.71 -15.93 19.56
C GLU A 86 -2.35 -14.81 20.37
N ASN A 87 -3.41 -14.20 19.83
CA ASN A 87 -4.10 -13.03 20.38
C ASN A 87 -3.24 -11.76 20.51
N GLN A 88 -2.02 -11.74 19.97
CA GLN A 88 -1.26 -10.50 19.79
C GLN A 88 -2.05 -9.56 18.89
N ASP A 89 -2.28 -8.34 19.34
CA ASP A 89 -2.86 -7.30 18.50
C ASP A 89 -1.84 -6.88 17.44
N ILE A 90 -2.22 -7.08 16.18
CA ILE A 90 -1.51 -6.62 14.99
C ILE A 90 -2.21 -5.34 14.51
N LEU A 91 -1.47 -4.24 14.47
CA LEU A 91 -1.91 -2.99 13.88
C LEU A 91 -1.98 -3.14 12.36
N LEU A 92 -3.15 -2.87 11.79
CA LEU A 92 -3.38 -2.81 10.36
C LEU A 92 -3.34 -1.34 9.91
N PRO A 93 -2.30 -0.91 9.16
CA PRO A 93 -2.14 0.46 8.67
C PRO A 93 -3.11 0.75 7.51
N THR A 94 -4.41 0.62 7.75
CA THR A 94 -5.47 0.86 6.74
C THR A 94 -5.91 2.31 6.68
N GLU A 95 -5.00 3.24 6.96
CA GLU A 95 -5.18 4.68 6.91
C GLU A 95 -4.03 5.27 6.11
N TRP A 96 -4.34 6.15 5.14
CA TRP A 96 -3.33 6.74 4.26
C TRP A 96 -3.64 8.21 4.00
N VAL A 97 -2.60 9.04 3.98
CA VAL A 97 -2.56 10.35 3.35
C VAL A 97 -2.48 10.15 1.84
N LEU A 98 -3.37 10.77 1.08
CA LEU A 98 -3.31 10.74 -0.38
C LEU A 98 -1.99 11.31 -0.90
N PRO A 99 -1.36 10.68 -1.90
CA PRO A 99 -0.16 11.24 -2.52
C PRO A 99 -0.47 12.60 -3.16
N HIS A 100 0.47 13.53 -3.09
CA HIS A 100 0.35 14.82 -3.77
C HIS A 100 0.55 14.61 -5.28
N ALA A 101 -0.56 14.46 -6.00
CA ALA A 101 -0.64 13.98 -7.36
C ALA A 101 -1.84 14.62 -8.07
N GLN A 102 -2.02 14.33 -9.36
CA GLN A 102 -3.16 14.85 -10.12
C GLN A 102 -4.53 14.27 -9.67
N HIS A 103 -4.53 13.26 -8.79
CA HIS A 103 -5.73 12.56 -8.29
C HIS A 103 -6.66 12.12 -9.42
N ASN A 104 -6.07 11.62 -10.51
CA ASN A 104 -6.76 11.13 -11.69
C ASN A 104 -6.03 9.90 -12.24
N GLY A 105 -6.78 8.84 -12.55
CA GLY A 105 -6.23 7.61 -13.11
C GLY A 105 -5.37 6.86 -12.09
N VAL A 106 -4.18 6.42 -12.51
CA VAL A 106 -3.32 5.54 -11.71
C VAL A 106 -2.14 6.33 -11.12
N VAL A 107 -2.03 6.40 -9.81
CA VAL A 107 -0.85 6.95 -9.13
C VAL A 107 -0.17 5.83 -8.36
N ILE A 108 1.15 5.68 -8.50
CA ILE A 108 1.92 4.70 -7.73
C ILE A 108 2.94 5.47 -6.92
N ASN A 109 2.81 5.43 -5.59
CA ASN A 109 3.80 5.99 -4.69
C ASN A 109 4.87 4.93 -4.39
N ILE A 110 6.08 5.18 -4.86
CA ILE A 110 7.17 4.19 -4.87
C ILE A 110 7.63 3.84 -3.44
N PRO A 111 7.99 4.79 -2.55
CA PRO A 111 8.46 4.49 -1.19
C PRO A 111 7.45 3.72 -0.34
N GLU A 112 6.16 4.00 -0.55
CA GLU A 112 5.04 3.34 0.12
C GLU A 112 4.71 1.97 -0.47
N MET A 113 5.20 1.69 -1.69
CA MET A 113 4.84 0.51 -2.48
C MET A 113 3.33 0.34 -2.63
N ARG A 114 2.64 1.44 -2.98
CA ARG A 114 1.17 1.45 -3.06
C ARG A 114 0.65 2.15 -4.31
N LEU A 115 -0.35 1.54 -4.92
CA LEU A 115 -1.08 2.03 -6.08
C LEU A 115 -2.41 2.63 -5.63
N TYR A 116 -2.73 3.80 -6.15
CA TYR A 116 -3.98 4.52 -5.99
C TYR A 116 -4.66 4.66 -7.35
N PHE A 117 -5.88 4.15 -7.46
CA PHE A 117 -6.74 4.35 -8.62
C PHE A 117 -7.82 5.36 -8.28
N PHE A 118 -7.68 6.56 -8.83
CA PHE A 118 -8.66 7.64 -8.73
C PHE A 118 -9.70 7.45 -9.81
N HIS A 119 -10.92 7.08 -9.38
CA HIS A 119 -12.00 6.76 -10.28
C HIS A 119 -12.47 8.01 -11.06
N PRO A 120 -12.89 7.85 -12.32
CA PRO A 120 -13.53 8.94 -13.05
C PRO A 120 -14.72 9.51 -12.27
N ARG A 121 -14.78 10.83 -12.11
CA ARG A 121 -15.87 11.53 -11.42
C ARG A 121 -16.50 12.59 -12.30
N LYS A 122 -17.80 12.83 -12.11
CA LYS A 122 -18.48 14.01 -12.65
C LYS A 122 -17.97 15.27 -11.93
N ALA A 123 -18.14 16.44 -12.54
CA ALA A 123 -17.86 17.72 -11.87
C ALA A 123 -18.62 17.78 -10.53
N ASN A 124 -17.91 18.12 -9.45
CA ASN A 124 -18.42 18.17 -8.07
C ASN A 124 -18.89 16.82 -7.48
N GLY A 125 -18.65 15.70 -8.15
CA GLY A 125 -18.85 14.36 -7.58
C GLY A 125 -17.79 14.05 -6.51
N PRO A 126 -18.09 13.12 -5.59
CA PRO A 126 -17.10 12.74 -4.58
C PRO A 126 -15.88 12.11 -5.23
N LEU A 127 -14.72 12.27 -4.58
CA LEU A 127 -13.52 11.57 -5.02
C LEU A 127 -13.57 10.14 -4.51
N LEU A 128 -13.58 9.18 -5.43
CA LEU A 128 -13.52 7.76 -5.12
C LEU A 128 -12.12 7.23 -5.41
N VAL A 129 -11.52 6.55 -4.44
CA VAL A 129 -10.14 6.04 -4.54
C VAL A 129 -10.11 4.57 -4.18
N SER A 130 -9.67 3.70 -5.08
CA SER A 130 -9.28 2.33 -4.73
C SER A 130 -7.76 2.30 -4.53
N THR A 131 -7.28 1.50 -3.59
CA THR A 131 -5.84 1.39 -3.34
C THR A 131 -5.40 -0.06 -3.17
N PHE A 132 -4.21 -0.36 -3.66
CA PHE A 132 -3.66 -1.72 -3.73
C PHE A 132 -2.18 -1.68 -3.38
N PRO A 133 -1.69 -2.60 -2.53
CA PRO A 133 -0.26 -2.76 -2.32
C PRO A 133 0.39 -3.32 -3.59
N VAL A 134 1.66 -2.97 -3.81
CA VAL A 134 2.42 -3.43 -4.96
C VAL A 134 3.79 -3.96 -4.55
N GLY A 135 4.32 -4.91 -5.33
CA GLY A 135 5.75 -5.24 -5.35
C GLY A 135 6.43 -4.43 -6.44
N LEU A 136 7.68 -4.03 -6.21
CA LEU A 136 8.47 -3.21 -7.11
C LEU A 136 9.72 -3.95 -7.61
N GLY A 137 10.42 -3.29 -8.54
CA GLY A 137 11.75 -3.70 -8.97
C GLY A 137 12.76 -3.72 -7.85
N ARG A 138 13.73 -4.64 -7.95
CA ARG A 138 14.98 -4.64 -7.17
C ARG A 138 15.73 -3.32 -7.36
N ASP A 139 16.69 -3.05 -6.49
CA ASP A 139 17.45 -1.80 -6.53
C ASP A 139 18.27 -1.62 -7.82
N ASP A 140 18.71 -2.71 -8.45
CA ASP A 140 19.36 -2.71 -9.77
C ASP A 140 18.37 -2.46 -10.94
N TRP A 141 17.06 -2.49 -10.66
CA TRP A 141 15.96 -2.24 -11.61
C TRP A 141 14.93 -1.29 -11.00
N ARG A 142 15.37 -0.11 -10.54
CA ARG A 142 14.49 0.88 -9.89
C ARG A 142 13.30 1.26 -10.76
N THR A 143 12.13 1.38 -10.12
CA THR A 143 10.93 1.91 -10.78
C THR A 143 11.12 3.40 -11.05
N PRO A 144 10.89 3.90 -12.27
CA PRO A 144 11.18 5.28 -12.63
C PRO A 144 10.12 6.21 -12.04
N GLN A 145 10.47 7.48 -11.84
CA GLN A 145 9.49 8.54 -11.64
C GLN A 145 9.00 9.06 -12.98
N GLY A 146 7.75 9.50 -13.04
CA GLY A 146 7.22 10.20 -14.20
C GLY A 146 5.83 9.76 -14.63
N LYS A 147 5.31 10.45 -15.63
CA LYS A 147 3.97 10.24 -16.17
C LYS A 147 3.96 9.15 -17.22
N PHE A 148 2.85 8.43 -17.29
CA PHE A 148 2.59 7.42 -18.31
C PHE A 148 1.13 7.44 -18.73
N ARG A 149 0.82 6.67 -19.77
CA ARG A 149 -0.55 6.28 -20.12
C ARG A 149 -0.63 4.77 -20.23
N VAL A 150 -1.81 4.24 -19.98
CA VAL A 150 -2.12 2.84 -20.28
C VAL A 150 -2.17 2.68 -21.79
N ARG A 151 -1.21 1.94 -22.35
CA ARG A 151 -1.08 1.68 -23.79
C ARG A 151 -1.95 0.51 -24.22
N GLY A 152 -2.05 -0.51 -23.38
CA GLY A 152 -2.72 -1.75 -23.71
C GLY A 152 -3.06 -2.54 -22.47
N LYS A 153 -3.85 -3.60 -22.67
CA LYS A 153 -4.24 -4.53 -21.63
C LYS A 153 -4.32 -5.93 -22.22
N THR A 154 -3.70 -6.90 -21.56
CA THR A 154 -3.67 -8.30 -22.01
C THR A 154 -4.15 -9.23 -20.90
N LYS A 155 -5.17 -10.04 -21.19
CA LYS A 155 -5.55 -11.19 -20.35
C LYS A 155 -4.66 -12.38 -20.71
N ASN A 156 -4.25 -13.16 -19.72
CA ASN A 156 -3.35 -14.30 -19.85
C ASN A 156 -2.13 -13.97 -20.75
N PRO A 157 -1.31 -12.98 -20.36
CA PRO A 157 -0.17 -12.56 -21.17
C PRO A 157 0.86 -13.69 -21.28
N VAL A 158 1.38 -13.92 -22.49
CA VAL A 158 2.60 -14.71 -22.67
C VAL A 158 3.77 -13.95 -22.03
N TRP A 159 4.58 -14.63 -21.23
CA TRP A 159 5.81 -14.07 -20.70
C TRP A 159 6.98 -14.49 -21.57
N ASN A 160 7.47 -13.56 -22.40
CA ASN A 160 8.73 -13.74 -23.12
C ASN A 160 9.88 -13.49 -22.14
N ILE A 161 10.71 -14.51 -21.90
CA ILE A 161 11.76 -14.47 -20.89
C ILE A 161 12.85 -13.51 -21.37
N PRO A 162 13.12 -12.39 -20.66
CA PRO A 162 14.21 -11.49 -21.01
C PRO A 162 15.54 -12.23 -21.02
N GLU A 163 16.43 -11.86 -21.94
CA GLU A 163 17.72 -12.55 -22.12
C GLU A 163 18.56 -12.58 -20.83
N SER A 164 18.52 -11.52 -20.03
CA SER A 164 19.19 -11.46 -18.73
C SER A 164 18.71 -12.56 -17.78
N ILE A 165 17.39 -12.69 -17.61
CA ILE A 165 16.76 -13.72 -16.76
C ILE A 165 17.01 -15.11 -17.35
N ARG A 166 17.00 -15.25 -18.68
CA ARG A 166 17.30 -16.52 -19.34
C ARG A 166 18.70 -17.01 -19.00
N LYS A 167 19.70 -16.11 -19.02
CA LYS A 167 21.09 -16.45 -18.64
C LYS A 167 21.20 -16.91 -17.19
N GLU A 168 20.55 -16.20 -16.26
CA GLU A 168 20.47 -16.60 -14.84
C GLU A 168 19.82 -17.98 -14.68
N ARG A 169 18.67 -18.22 -15.32
CA ARG A 169 17.96 -19.52 -15.24
C ARG A 169 18.73 -20.68 -15.87
N ILE A 170 19.44 -20.45 -16.96
CA ILE A 170 20.31 -21.47 -17.57
C ILE A 170 21.43 -21.84 -16.60
N ALA A 171 22.07 -20.84 -15.97
CA ALA A 171 23.15 -21.05 -15.02
C ALA A 171 22.69 -21.80 -13.76
N ASP A 172 21.52 -21.43 -13.22
CA ASP A 172 21.03 -22.00 -11.95
C ASP A 172 20.33 -23.35 -12.11
N LYS A 173 19.58 -23.53 -13.20
CA LYS A 173 18.61 -24.64 -13.32
C LYS A 173 18.62 -25.37 -14.67
N GLY A 174 19.46 -24.96 -15.63
CA GLY A 174 19.57 -25.61 -16.94
C GLY A 174 18.37 -25.43 -17.88
N TYR A 175 17.41 -24.55 -17.56
CA TYR A 175 16.22 -24.31 -18.39
C TYR A 175 16.52 -23.34 -19.55
N SER A 176 16.19 -23.74 -20.78
CA SER A 176 16.46 -22.97 -22.01
C SER A 176 15.20 -22.40 -22.68
N GLU A 177 14.04 -22.51 -22.03
CA GLU A 177 12.78 -21.98 -22.53
C GLU A 177 12.89 -20.49 -22.82
N LYS A 178 12.22 -20.05 -23.88
CA LYS A 178 12.22 -18.64 -24.32
C LYS A 178 10.98 -17.88 -23.86
N SER A 179 9.93 -18.60 -23.48
CA SER A 179 8.66 -18.02 -23.07
C SER A 179 7.85 -18.97 -22.21
N ILE A 180 7.08 -18.44 -21.28
CA ILE A 180 6.02 -19.18 -20.57
C ILE A 180 4.66 -18.80 -21.19
N PRO A 181 3.83 -19.78 -21.60
CA PRO A 181 2.51 -19.52 -22.17
C PRO A 181 1.60 -18.69 -21.27
N GLY A 182 0.68 -17.96 -21.89
CA GLY A 182 -0.38 -17.26 -21.18
C GLY A 182 -1.32 -18.23 -20.45
N GLY A 183 -1.68 -17.92 -19.20
CA GLY A 183 -2.57 -18.75 -18.39
C GLY A 183 -1.89 -19.94 -17.71
N ALA A 184 -0.60 -20.16 -17.92
CA ALA A 184 0.16 -21.15 -17.16
C ALA A 184 0.21 -20.76 -15.66
N PRO A 185 0.02 -21.70 -14.71
CA PRO A 185 0.02 -21.40 -13.28
C PRO A 185 1.32 -20.76 -12.77
N ASP A 186 2.44 -21.06 -13.41
CA ASP A 186 3.78 -20.58 -13.07
C ASP A 186 4.21 -19.33 -13.86
N ASN A 187 3.31 -18.73 -14.65
CA ASN A 187 3.59 -17.51 -15.38
C ASN A 187 3.75 -16.32 -14.41
N PRO A 188 4.93 -15.66 -14.36
CA PRO A 188 5.20 -14.61 -13.39
C PRO A 188 4.45 -13.30 -13.65
N LEU A 189 3.80 -13.17 -14.81
CA LEU A 189 2.90 -12.05 -15.09
C LEU A 189 1.50 -12.25 -14.51
N GLY A 190 1.16 -13.45 -14.05
CA GLY A 190 -0.18 -13.82 -13.63
C GLY A 190 -1.20 -13.76 -14.78
N ARG A 191 -2.48 -13.58 -14.44
CA ARG A 191 -3.60 -13.61 -15.40
C ARG A 191 -3.83 -12.29 -16.15
N TYR A 192 -3.22 -11.19 -15.73
CA TYR A 192 -3.52 -9.87 -16.25
C TYR A 192 -2.27 -8.99 -16.32
N ARG A 193 -2.11 -8.27 -17.43
CA ARG A 193 -1.06 -7.27 -17.64
C ARG A 193 -1.66 -5.99 -18.22
N ILE A 194 -1.22 -4.86 -17.71
CA ILE A 194 -1.51 -3.52 -18.18
C ILE A 194 -0.20 -2.93 -18.70
N GLU A 195 -0.12 -2.73 -20.02
CA GLU A 195 1.03 -2.14 -20.68
C GLU A 195 1.01 -0.61 -20.55
N LEU A 196 2.17 -0.01 -20.26
CA LEU A 196 2.33 1.43 -20.12
C LEU A 196 3.04 2.02 -21.35
N THR A 197 2.97 3.34 -21.51
CA THR A 197 3.81 4.07 -22.49
C THR A 197 5.29 4.08 -22.12
N LEU A 198 5.64 3.64 -20.91
CA LEU A 198 7.01 3.36 -20.48
C LEU A 198 7.35 1.90 -20.87
N PRO A 199 8.10 1.66 -21.97
CA PRO A 199 8.10 0.36 -22.66
C PRO A 199 8.58 -0.84 -21.83
N LEU A 200 9.44 -0.61 -20.84
CA LEU A 200 9.99 -1.65 -19.97
C LEU A 200 9.14 -1.91 -18.72
N TYR A 201 8.11 -1.10 -18.47
CA TYR A 201 7.35 -1.11 -17.23
C TYR A 201 5.90 -1.49 -17.50
N THR A 202 5.42 -2.47 -16.75
CA THR A 202 4.03 -2.91 -16.81
C THR A 202 3.48 -3.09 -15.40
N ILE A 203 2.15 -3.02 -15.29
CA ILE A 203 1.44 -3.38 -14.06
C ILE A 203 0.81 -4.74 -14.30
N HIS A 204 1.13 -5.74 -13.49
CA HIS A 204 0.67 -7.10 -13.72
C HIS A 204 0.41 -7.85 -12.40
N GLY A 205 -0.18 -9.04 -12.49
CA GLY A 205 -0.33 -9.94 -11.34
C GLY A 205 0.99 -10.56 -10.92
N THR A 206 0.97 -11.65 -10.18
CA THR A 206 2.19 -12.40 -9.84
C THR A 206 1.82 -13.84 -9.55
N ASN A 207 2.72 -14.78 -9.77
CA ASN A 207 2.61 -16.14 -9.23
C ASN A 207 3.35 -16.28 -7.88
N ILE A 208 3.94 -15.20 -7.38
CA ILE A 208 4.68 -15.10 -6.12
C ILE A 208 4.01 -13.98 -5.31
N PRO A 209 2.83 -14.23 -4.70
CA PRO A 209 2.07 -13.20 -4.00
C PRO A 209 2.81 -12.64 -2.78
N TRP A 210 3.60 -13.45 -2.08
CA TRP A 210 4.43 -13.01 -0.94
C TRP A 210 5.51 -11.97 -1.32
N GLY A 211 5.71 -11.69 -2.61
CA GLY A 211 6.60 -10.61 -3.07
C GLY A 211 5.96 -9.22 -3.14
N VAL A 212 4.67 -9.08 -2.80
CA VAL A 212 3.99 -7.76 -2.75
C VAL A 212 4.38 -7.03 -1.47
N GLY A 213 4.73 -5.75 -1.59
CA GLY A 213 5.40 -4.99 -0.52
C GLY A 213 6.91 -5.27 -0.41
N MET A 214 7.54 -5.73 -1.50
CA MET A 214 8.98 -5.97 -1.57
C MET A 214 9.59 -5.52 -2.92
N GLN A 215 10.91 -5.32 -2.92
CA GLN A 215 11.72 -5.01 -4.11
C GLN A 215 12.27 -6.30 -4.75
N VAL A 216 11.42 -7.10 -5.39
CA VAL A 216 11.77 -8.45 -5.88
C VAL A 216 11.65 -8.64 -7.40
N SER A 217 11.11 -7.66 -8.12
CA SER A 217 10.89 -7.76 -9.56
C SER A 217 12.10 -7.23 -10.37
N HIS A 218 12.05 -7.40 -11.69
CA HIS A 218 13.01 -6.78 -12.62
C HIS A 218 12.49 -5.43 -13.15
N GLY A 219 11.85 -4.64 -12.27
CA GLY A 219 11.38 -3.27 -12.56
C GLY A 219 9.87 -3.12 -12.70
N CYS A 220 9.11 -4.18 -13.00
CA CYS A 220 7.65 -4.09 -13.14
C CYS A 220 6.92 -3.98 -11.79
N VAL A 221 5.69 -3.45 -11.86
CA VAL A 221 4.78 -3.32 -10.71
C VAL A 221 3.93 -4.59 -10.62
N ARG A 222 3.99 -5.27 -9.47
CA ARG A 222 3.29 -6.52 -9.20
C ARG A 222 2.16 -6.31 -8.20
N LEU A 223 0.93 -6.68 -8.55
CA LEU A 223 -0.19 -6.75 -7.62
C LEU A 223 -0.42 -8.20 -7.19
N TYR A 224 -1.10 -8.39 -6.06
CA TYR A 224 -1.67 -9.70 -5.74
C TYR A 224 -2.57 -10.21 -6.87
N PRO A 225 -2.65 -11.53 -7.10
CA PRO A 225 -3.49 -12.12 -8.15
C PRO A 225 -4.94 -11.62 -8.15
N GLU A 226 -5.56 -11.59 -6.98
CA GLU A 226 -6.94 -11.16 -6.76
C GLU A 226 -7.11 -9.63 -6.91
N ASP A 227 -6.05 -8.85 -6.68
CA ASP A 227 -6.09 -7.39 -6.75
C ASP A 227 -5.98 -6.91 -8.20
N ILE A 228 -5.12 -7.53 -9.01
CA ILE A 228 -5.05 -7.20 -10.44
C ILE A 228 -6.33 -7.62 -11.17
N GLU A 229 -6.99 -8.70 -10.75
CA GLU A 229 -8.28 -9.13 -11.34
C GLU A 229 -9.39 -8.08 -11.11
N GLN A 230 -9.32 -7.35 -9.99
CA GLN A 230 -10.22 -6.25 -9.67
C GLN A 230 -9.82 -4.93 -10.36
N LEU A 231 -8.52 -4.59 -10.36
CA LEU A 231 -8.02 -3.36 -10.99
C LEU A 231 -8.16 -3.40 -12.51
N PHE A 232 -7.88 -4.55 -13.14
CA PHE A 232 -7.85 -4.70 -14.59
C PHE A 232 -9.12 -4.18 -15.27
N PRO A 233 -10.35 -4.57 -14.92
CA PRO A 233 -11.55 -4.03 -15.57
C PRO A 233 -11.77 -2.52 -15.32
N LEU A 234 -11.29 -1.98 -14.18
CA LEU A 234 -11.51 -0.58 -13.78
C LEU A 234 -10.64 0.41 -14.55
N VAL A 235 -9.47 0.00 -15.03
CA VAL A 235 -8.52 0.87 -15.71
C VAL A 235 -8.68 0.77 -17.24
N PRO A 236 -9.31 1.73 -17.94
CA PRO A 236 -9.36 1.72 -19.39
C PRO A 236 -8.02 2.08 -20.06
N THR A 237 -7.85 1.65 -21.31
CA THR A 237 -6.75 2.10 -22.17
C THR A 237 -6.82 3.63 -22.35
N GLY A 238 -5.67 4.29 -22.39
CA GLY A 238 -5.55 5.74 -22.53
C GLY A 238 -5.58 6.52 -21.21
N VAL A 239 -5.98 5.88 -20.10
CA VAL A 239 -5.92 6.47 -18.76
C VAL A 239 -4.51 6.91 -18.44
N GLN A 240 -4.40 8.09 -17.86
CA GLN A 240 -3.14 8.65 -17.40
C GLN A 240 -2.74 8.01 -16.08
N GLY A 241 -1.43 7.94 -15.86
CA GLY A 241 -0.90 7.65 -14.55
C GLY A 241 0.44 8.30 -14.32
N GLU A 242 0.90 8.23 -13.09
CA GLU A 242 2.19 8.75 -12.68
C GLU A 242 2.82 7.91 -11.57
N PHE A 243 4.11 7.68 -11.72
CA PHE A 243 4.97 7.19 -10.65
C PHE A 243 5.51 8.39 -9.88
N VAL A 244 5.18 8.43 -8.59
CA VAL A 244 5.64 9.48 -7.67
C VAL A 244 6.57 8.88 -6.63
N TYR A 245 7.47 9.71 -6.11
CA TYR A 245 8.40 9.33 -5.07
C TYR A 245 8.20 10.25 -3.86
N GLN A 246 7.33 9.83 -2.94
CA GLN A 246 6.92 10.62 -1.78
C GLN A 246 7.06 9.78 -0.52
N PRO A 247 8.28 9.71 0.08
CA PRO A 247 8.47 9.00 1.34
C PRO A 247 7.83 9.76 2.51
N VAL A 248 7.61 11.07 2.37
CA VAL A 248 6.82 11.86 3.30
C VAL A 248 5.57 12.37 2.58
N LYS A 249 4.41 12.14 3.19
CA LYS A 249 3.14 12.76 2.80
C LYS A 249 2.56 13.51 3.99
N ILE A 250 2.06 14.72 3.75
CA ILE A 250 1.37 15.54 4.75
C ILE A 250 -0.06 15.75 4.28
N GLY A 251 -1.01 15.46 5.16
CA GLY A 251 -2.43 15.59 4.88
C GLY A 251 -3.19 16.22 6.05
N ALA A 252 -4.48 16.41 5.86
CA ALA A 252 -5.39 16.90 6.88
C ALA A 252 -6.67 16.06 6.92
N ARG A 253 -7.30 16.02 8.09
CA ARG A 253 -8.63 15.46 8.31
C ARG A 253 -9.23 16.08 9.56
N ASP A 254 -10.47 16.54 9.47
CA ASP A 254 -11.24 17.10 10.60
C ASP A 254 -10.51 18.23 11.36
N GLY A 255 -9.72 19.04 10.64
CA GLY A 255 -8.94 20.14 11.22
C GLY A 255 -7.58 19.76 11.80
N HIS A 256 -7.27 18.46 11.87
CA HIS A 256 -5.98 17.92 12.28
C HIS A 256 -5.05 17.72 11.08
N ILE A 257 -3.74 17.85 11.30
CA ILE A 257 -2.68 17.64 10.31
C ILE A 257 -1.96 16.34 10.63
N TYR A 258 -1.79 15.52 9.60
CA TYR A 258 -1.16 14.20 9.71
C TYR A 258 0.11 14.14 8.86
N ALA A 259 1.12 13.46 9.39
CA ALA A 259 2.31 13.06 8.63
C ALA A 259 2.36 11.54 8.48
N GLU A 260 2.47 11.07 7.25
CA GLU A 260 2.74 9.68 6.93
C GLU A 260 4.16 9.60 6.38
N VAL A 261 5.01 8.80 7.04
CA VAL A 261 6.43 8.70 6.69
C VAL A 261 6.81 7.25 6.46
N HIS A 262 7.45 7.02 5.32
CA HIS A 262 7.98 5.75 4.84
C HIS A 262 9.49 5.84 4.68
N LYS A 263 10.14 4.67 4.56
CA LYS A 263 11.56 4.58 4.25
C LYS A 263 11.88 5.18 2.88
N ASP A 264 13.01 5.85 2.78
CA ASP A 264 13.56 6.33 1.50
C ASP A 264 14.29 5.20 0.76
N ILE A 265 13.52 4.28 0.16
CA ILE A 265 14.03 3.01 -0.40
C ILE A 265 15.07 3.16 -1.52
N TYR A 266 15.15 4.31 -2.19
CA TYR A 266 16.12 4.63 -3.24
C TYR A 266 17.15 5.70 -2.82
N GLY A 267 17.06 6.25 -1.61
CA GLY A 267 17.97 7.30 -1.12
C GLY A 267 17.86 8.60 -1.92
N HIS A 268 16.68 8.95 -2.42
CA HIS A 268 16.48 10.16 -3.25
C HIS A 268 16.17 11.41 -2.44
N THR A 269 15.89 11.27 -1.15
CA THR A 269 15.52 12.38 -0.27
C THR A 269 16.70 12.78 0.61
N PRO A 270 17.17 14.05 0.54
CA PRO A 270 18.31 14.53 1.34
C PRO A 270 18.14 14.40 2.87
N GLY A 271 16.89 14.28 3.33
CA GLY A 271 16.53 13.99 4.71
C GLY A 271 15.02 14.12 4.90
N LEU A 272 14.38 13.12 5.50
CA LEU A 272 12.93 13.04 5.64
C LEU A 272 12.33 14.21 6.43
N PHE A 273 13.00 14.66 7.50
CA PHE A 273 12.53 15.81 8.29
C PHE A 273 12.53 17.12 7.49
N TRP A 274 13.59 17.36 6.71
CA TRP A 274 13.69 18.53 5.84
C TRP A 274 12.66 18.50 4.73
N ASP A 275 12.41 17.31 4.17
CA ASP A 275 11.37 17.12 3.17
C ASP A 275 9.97 17.42 3.73
N ALA A 276 9.68 16.91 4.92
CA ALA A 276 8.43 17.22 5.63
C ALA A 276 8.25 18.72 5.87
N ARG A 277 9.29 19.41 6.35
CA ARG A 277 9.28 20.86 6.57
C ARG A 277 9.04 21.64 5.28
N ARG A 278 9.66 21.22 4.17
CA ARG A 278 9.45 21.81 2.85
C ARG A 278 8.00 21.62 2.36
N ILE A 279 7.39 20.48 2.62
CA ILE A 279 5.98 20.23 2.30
C ILE A 279 5.08 21.16 3.15
N LEU A 280 5.31 21.22 4.46
CA LEU A 280 4.54 22.08 5.37
C LEU A 280 4.63 23.56 5.00
N ASP A 281 5.81 24.04 4.61
CA ASP A 281 6.03 25.42 4.17
C ASP A 281 5.20 25.77 2.93
N ARG A 282 5.21 24.91 1.91
CA ARG A 282 4.38 25.07 0.70
C ARG A 282 2.89 25.08 0.98
N LEU A 283 2.46 24.30 1.97
CA LEU A 283 1.06 24.24 2.39
C LEU A 283 0.67 25.42 3.30
N GLY A 284 1.65 26.20 3.79
CA GLY A 284 1.41 27.26 4.77
C GLY A 284 1.05 26.72 6.16
N TRP A 285 1.42 25.48 6.47
CA TRP A 285 1.03 24.78 7.71
C TRP A 285 2.15 24.71 8.76
N THR A 286 3.28 25.37 8.52
CA THR A 286 4.44 25.42 9.41
C THR A 286 4.09 25.75 10.87
N ASN A 287 3.12 26.64 11.10
CA ASN A 287 2.70 27.08 12.43
C ASN A 287 1.49 26.30 12.99
N ARG A 288 1.02 25.27 12.27
CA ARG A 288 -0.12 24.44 12.63
C ARG A 288 0.29 23.05 13.09
N VAL A 289 1.58 22.82 13.32
CA VAL A 289 2.12 21.49 13.66
C VAL A 289 3.05 21.54 14.87
N ASP A 290 3.12 20.44 15.59
CA ASP A 290 4.12 20.16 16.61
C ASP A 290 5.35 19.48 15.96
N LEU A 291 6.50 20.16 16.02
CA LEU A 291 7.73 19.67 15.42
C LEU A 291 8.33 18.44 16.12
N LYS A 292 8.04 18.23 17.41
CA LYS A 292 8.47 17.02 18.11
C LYS A 292 7.71 15.80 17.59
N ARG A 293 6.40 15.97 17.34
CA ARG A 293 5.56 14.92 16.75
C ARG A 293 5.96 14.64 15.31
N LEU A 294 6.28 15.68 14.54
CA LEU A 294 6.84 15.49 13.21
C LEU A 294 8.17 14.72 13.24
N ALA A 295 9.08 15.07 14.16
CA ALA A 295 10.34 14.36 14.34
C ALA A 295 10.12 12.88 14.69
N ARG A 296 9.16 12.60 15.58
CA ARG A 296 8.75 11.23 15.92
C ARG A 296 8.24 10.45 14.70
N ALA A 297 7.36 11.03 13.89
CA ALA A 297 6.89 10.38 12.66
C ALA A 297 8.06 10.02 11.72
N VAL A 298 9.05 10.91 11.62
CA VAL A 298 10.25 10.72 10.80
C VAL A 298 11.21 9.67 11.37
N GLU A 299 11.31 9.57 12.70
CA GLU A 299 12.12 8.56 13.36
C GLU A 299 11.49 7.17 13.24
N GLU A 300 10.18 7.07 13.47
CA GLU A 300 9.48 5.79 13.50
C GLU A 300 9.27 5.20 12.10
N GLN A 301 9.03 6.02 11.08
CA GLN A 301 8.81 5.59 9.68
C GLN A 301 7.82 4.44 9.55
N SER A 302 6.79 4.44 10.41
CA SER A 302 5.86 3.32 10.55
C SER A 302 4.91 3.13 9.36
N GLY A 303 4.90 4.07 8.42
CA GLY A 303 3.91 4.12 7.33
C GLY A 303 2.48 4.47 7.77
N VAL A 304 2.21 4.58 9.08
CA VAL A 304 0.91 4.99 9.64
C VAL A 304 0.86 6.52 9.75
N PRO A 305 -0.21 7.19 9.27
CA PRO A 305 -0.40 8.62 9.50
C PRO A 305 -0.42 8.98 11.00
N LEU A 306 0.50 9.84 11.42
CA LEU A 306 0.57 10.36 12.79
C LEU A 306 0.00 11.79 12.85
N ASP A 307 -0.90 12.06 13.79
CA ASP A 307 -1.41 13.42 14.05
C ASP A 307 -0.29 14.30 14.64
N ILE A 308 0.15 15.27 13.85
CA ILE A 308 1.20 16.23 14.20
C ILE A 308 0.63 17.60 14.57
N SER A 309 -0.67 17.71 14.87
CA SER A 309 -1.28 18.96 15.32
C SER A 309 -0.86 19.30 16.76
N PRO A 310 -0.77 20.59 17.14
CA PRO A 310 -0.54 21.01 18.52
C PRO A 310 -1.62 20.48 19.45
N GLY A 311 -1.22 19.93 20.61
CA GLY A 311 -2.16 19.50 21.65
C GLY A 311 -3.00 18.27 21.31
N ALA A 312 -2.77 17.62 20.17
CA ALA A 312 -3.31 16.28 19.95
C ALA A 312 -2.72 15.34 21.03
N GLY A 313 -3.55 14.48 21.63
CA GLY A 313 -3.11 13.55 22.67
C GLY A 313 -2.13 12.52 22.10
N ASP A 314 -1.21 11.99 22.90
CA ASP A 314 -0.33 10.86 22.52
C ASP A 314 -1.16 9.57 22.44
N ALA A 315 -2.17 9.54 21.59
CA ALA A 315 -2.92 8.34 21.30
C ALA A 315 -2.11 7.48 20.32
N ARG A 316 -1.00 6.91 20.80
CA ARG A 316 -0.75 5.50 20.52
C ARG A 316 -1.34 4.74 21.69
N VAL A 317 -2.11 3.72 21.37
CA VAL A 317 -2.60 2.70 22.29
C VAL A 317 -1.46 2.37 23.25
N THR A 318 -1.63 2.76 24.51
CA THR A 318 -0.67 2.42 25.56
C THR A 318 -0.86 0.95 25.91
N GLU A 319 0.13 0.27 26.51
CA GLU A 319 -0.06 -1.10 27.01
C GLU A 319 -1.29 -1.22 27.95
N GLU A 320 -1.67 -0.12 28.62
CA GLU A 320 -2.88 -0.03 29.46
C GLU A 320 -4.18 -0.15 28.66
N ASP A 321 -4.23 0.31 27.41
CA ASP A 321 -5.41 0.16 26.55
C ASP A 321 -5.57 -1.28 26.01
N LEU A 322 -4.46 -2.04 25.93
CA LEU A 322 -4.44 -3.45 25.54
C LEU A 322 -4.85 -4.39 26.70
N HIS A 323 -4.69 -3.96 27.94
CA HIS A 323 -4.90 -4.79 29.15
C HIS A 323 -6.14 -4.40 29.97
N ALA A 324 -6.98 -3.48 29.50
CA ALA A 324 -8.22 -3.13 30.20
C ALA A 324 -9.12 -4.39 30.35
N PRO A 325 -9.45 -4.82 31.59
CA PRO A 325 -10.28 -6.00 31.79
C PRO A 325 -11.66 -5.77 31.16
N ARG A 326 -12.03 -6.66 30.24
CA ARG A 326 -13.35 -6.67 29.62
C ARG A 326 -14.40 -6.77 30.74
N ARG A 327 -15.18 -5.70 30.95
CA ARG A 327 -16.32 -5.76 31.87
C ARG A 327 -17.26 -6.87 31.40
N PRO A 328 -17.62 -7.85 32.26
CA PRO A 328 -18.57 -8.88 31.87
C PRO A 328 -19.91 -8.21 31.57
N GLY A 329 -20.42 -8.44 30.36
CA GLY A 329 -21.69 -7.91 29.90
C GLY A 329 -22.82 -8.33 30.84
N GLY A 330 -23.40 -7.33 31.50
CA GLY A 330 -24.65 -7.50 32.24
C GLY A 330 -25.77 -7.84 31.26
N ARG A 331 -26.37 -9.00 31.45
CA ARG A 331 -27.67 -9.34 30.86
C ARG A 331 -28.74 -8.48 31.54
N SER A 332 -29.57 -7.83 30.74
CA SER A 332 -30.96 -7.51 31.09
C SER A 332 -31.83 -7.85 29.90
#